data_AF-A0A925GC28-F1
#
_entry.id   AF-A0A925GC28-F1
#
_cell.length_a   1.000
_cell.length_b   1.000
_cell.length_c   1.000
_cell.angle_alpha   90.00
_cell.angle_beta   90.00
_cell.angle_gamma   90.00
#
_symmetry.space_group_name_H-M   'P 1'
#
loop_
_entity.id
_entity.type
_entity.pdbx_description
1 polymer ?
#
loop_
_entity_poly.entity_id
_entity_poly.type
_entity_poly.pdbx_seq_one_letter_code
_entity_poly.pdbx_strand_id
1 'polypeptide(L)'
;MIDECFLTAEIWASRLGGNQDNGDGIGSGLANWASSLCNRPTESQLTIFKATLAEGLMNKIIDSHAWNPEDPKFGSYCRCLQVDYGAERVLSDAIEESGIESELLPIKSRTQTNFGYVSCWFGYSAKEERIYVQNVPLMFHKKQ
;
A
#
# COMPACT_ATOMS: atom_id res chain seq x y z
N MET A 1 -8.47 -12.55 3.27
CA MET A 1 -8.00 -11.39 4.06
C MET A 1 -6.48 -11.40 4.18
N ILE A 2 -5.89 -12.50 4.65
CA ILE A 2 -4.44 -12.62 4.86
C ILE A 2 -3.67 -12.30 3.57
N ASP A 3 -4.01 -12.99 2.48
CA ASP A 3 -3.36 -12.81 1.18
C ASP A 3 -3.46 -11.37 0.66
N GLU A 4 -4.61 -10.72 0.85
CA GLU A 4 -4.82 -9.33 0.48
C GLU A 4 -3.95 -8.37 1.30
N CYS A 5 -3.79 -8.62 2.60
CA CYS A 5 -2.90 -7.81 3.44
C CYS A 5 -1.43 -7.96 3.03
N PHE A 6 -0.98 -9.19 2.76
CA PHE A 6 0.36 -9.42 2.22
C PHE A 6 0.57 -8.78 0.86
N LEU A 7 -0.42 -8.90 -0.04
CA LEU A 7 -0.38 -8.24 -1.34
C LEU A 7 -0.29 -6.72 -1.20
N THR A 8 -1.09 -6.11 -0.33
CA THR A 8 -1.00 -4.67 -0.02
C THR A 8 0.40 -4.30 0.48
N ALA A 9 0.99 -5.12 1.36
CA ALA A 9 2.33 -4.87 1.86
C ALA A 9 3.42 -4.97 0.77
N GLU A 10 3.34 -5.97 -0.11
CA GLU A 10 4.23 -6.09 -1.28
C GLU A 10 4.08 -4.88 -2.23
N ILE A 11 2.85 -4.42 -2.46
CA ILE A 11 2.58 -3.24 -3.29
C ILE A 11 3.29 -2.02 -2.69
N TRP A 12 3.10 -1.72 -1.40
CA TRP A 12 3.77 -0.58 -0.76
C TRP A 12 5.29 -0.72 -0.78
N ALA A 13 5.83 -1.90 -0.46
CA ALA A 13 7.27 -2.17 -0.46
C ALA A 13 7.89 -1.93 -1.85
N SER A 14 7.19 -2.34 -2.92
CA SER A 14 7.66 -2.13 -4.30
C SER A 14 7.73 -0.66 -4.73
N ARG A 15 7.08 0.24 -3.99
CA ARG A 15 6.99 1.68 -4.29
C ARG A 15 7.90 2.54 -3.38
N LEU A 16 8.57 1.94 -2.39
CA LEU A 16 9.50 2.66 -1.52
C LEU A 16 10.72 3.17 -2.30
N GLY A 17 11.10 4.42 -2.07
CA GLY A 17 12.23 5.06 -2.73
C GLY A 17 12.05 5.33 -4.23
N GLY A 18 10.81 5.25 -4.72
CA GLY A 18 10.45 5.70 -6.07
C GLY A 18 10.50 7.23 -6.22
N ASN A 19 10.42 7.72 -7.46
CA ASN A 19 10.34 9.17 -7.72
C ASN A 19 9.11 9.76 -7.00
N GLN A 20 9.32 10.76 -6.16
CA GLN A 20 8.26 11.51 -5.48
C GLN A 20 7.53 12.37 -6.53
N ASP A 21 6.28 12.04 -6.84
CA ASP A 21 5.41 12.83 -7.73
C ASP A 21 4.40 13.63 -6.89
N ASN A 22 4.83 14.81 -6.42
CA ASN A 22 4.00 15.77 -5.70
C ASN A 22 3.26 16.76 -6.62
N GLY A 23 3.44 16.68 -7.94
CA GLY A 23 2.92 17.67 -8.88
C GLY A 23 3.70 18.99 -8.98
N ASP A 24 4.75 19.19 -8.17
CA ASP A 24 5.65 20.35 -8.26
C ASP A 24 6.80 20.02 -9.21
N GLY A 25 6.52 20.09 -10.51
CA GLY A 25 7.47 19.78 -11.57
C GLY A 25 8.61 20.80 -11.69
N ILE A 26 9.56 20.84 -10.74
CA ILE A 26 10.91 21.41 -10.92
C ILE A 26 11.92 20.61 -10.09
N GLY A 27 12.15 19.35 -10.46
CA GLY A 27 13.29 18.56 -9.99
C GLY A 27 14.19 18.24 -11.17
N SER A 28 15.45 18.72 -11.15
CA SER A 28 16.47 18.34 -12.13
C SER A 28 16.51 16.82 -12.27
N GLY A 29 16.35 16.29 -13.49
CA GLY A 29 16.32 14.84 -13.73
C GLY A 29 17.56 14.08 -13.23
N LEU A 30 18.69 14.78 -13.06
CA LEU A 30 19.91 14.26 -12.45
C LEU A 30 19.82 14.15 -10.92
N ALA A 31 19.14 15.07 -10.25
CA ALA A 31 18.91 15.02 -8.80
C ALA A 31 17.94 13.89 -8.44
N ASN A 32 16.88 13.70 -9.23
CA ASN A 32 15.94 12.58 -9.08
C ASN A 32 16.61 11.23 -9.36
N TRP A 33 17.50 11.15 -10.35
CA TRP A 33 18.25 9.94 -10.64
C TRP A 33 19.26 9.61 -9.53
N ALA A 34 20.01 10.61 -9.04
CA ALA A 34 20.98 10.42 -7.95
C ALA A 34 20.31 10.06 -6.61
N SER A 35 19.16 10.65 -6.28
CA SER A 35 18.41 10.29 -5.07
C SER A 35 17.84 8.86 -5.16
N SER A 36 17.38 8.43 -6.34
CA SER A 36 16.85 7.08 -6.57
C SER A 36 17.90 5.96 -6.44
N LEU A 37 19.19 6.30 -6.46
CA LEU A 37 20.32 5.38 -6.33
C LEU A 37 20.87 5.30 -4.90
N CYS A 38 20.71 6.35 -4.09
CA CYS A 38 21.38 6.43 -2.79
C CYS A 38 20.55 5.89 -1.62
N ASN A 39 19.22 5.86 -1.69
CA ASN A 39 18.37 5.52 -0.53
C ASN A 39 17.32 4.44 -0.87
N ARG A 40 17.76 3.20 -1.08
CA ARG A 40 16.85 2.04 -1.20
C ARG A 40 16.85 1.22 0.09
N PRO A 41 15.68 0.79 0.58
CA PRO A 41 15.63 -0.13 1.72
C PRO A 41 16.34 -1.44 1.39
N THR A 42 17.03 -2.00 2.39
CA THR A 42 17.64 -3.34 2.29
C THR A 42 16.57 -4.43 2.29
N GLU A 43 16.89 -5.64 1.83
CA GLU A 43 15.96 -6.79 1.86
C GLU A 43 15.47 -7.11 3.27
N SER A 44 16.33 -6.96 4.29
CA SER A 44 15.95 -7.16 5.69
C SER A 44 14.91 -6.12 6.14
N GLN A 45 15.12 -4.84 5.81
CA GLN A 45 14.17 -3.78 6.14
C GLN A 45 12.83 -4.00 5.40
N LEU A 46 12.87 -4.37 4.12
CA LEU A 46 11.67 -4.70 3.35
C LEU A 46 10.92 -5.89 3.95
N THR A 47 11.64 -6.90 4.46
CA THR A 47 11.01 -8.07 5.08
C THR A 47 10.28 -7.68 6.37
N ILE A 48 10.92 -6.89 7.23
CA ILE A 48 10.31 -6.39 8.48
C ILE A 48 9.11 -5.50 8.14
N PHE A 49 9.30 -4.53 7.23
CA PHE A 49 8.24 -3.61 6.80
C PHE A 49 7.00 -4.36 6.31
N LYS A 50 7.19 -5.36 5.44
CA LYS A 50 6.08 -6.12 4.88
C LYS A 50 5.33 -6.93 5.95
N ALA A 51 6.05 -7.58 6.85
CA ALA A 51 5.45 -8.35 7.92
C ALA A 51 4.64 -7.44 8.87
N THR A 52 5.25 -6.36 9.35
CA THR A 52 4.62 -5.41 10.28
C THR A 52 3.41 -4.72 9.63
N LEU A 53 3.51 -4.31 8.37
CA LEU A 53 2.41 -3.67 7.65
C LEU A 53 1.23 -4.63 7.44
N ALA A 54 1.51 -5.87 7.02
CA ALA A 54 0.46 -6.87 6.82
C ALA A 54 -0.26 -7.19 8.14
N GLU A 55 0.49 -7.37 9.23
CA GLU A 55 -0.07 -7.63 10.56
C GLU A 55 -0.91 -6.45 11.08
N GLY A 56 -0.37 -5.24 11.04
CA GLY A 56 -1.09 -4.05 11.49
C GLY A 56 -2.36 -3.79 10.67
N LEU A 57 -2.32 -4.06 9.37
CA LEU A 57 -3.50 -3.98 8.51
C LEU A 57 -4.53 -5.07 8.83
N MET A 58 -4.11 -6.31 9.09
CA MET A 58 -5.03 -7.36 9.53
C MET A 58 -5.75 -6.97 10.82
N ASN A 59 -5.02 -6.47 11.82
CA ASN A 59 -5.60 -6.02 13.09
C ASN A 59 -6.61 -4.89 12.86
N LYS A 60 -6.24 -3.87 12.07
CA LYS A 60 -7.14 -2.78 11.68
C LYS A 60 -8.44 -3.29 11.03
N ILE A 61 -8.36 -4.29 10.15
CA ILE A 61 -9.53 -4.88 9.48
C ILE A 61 -10.42 -5.64 10.46
N ILE A 62 -9.82 -6.41 11.37
CA ILE A 62 -10.53 -7.17 12.41
C ILE A 62 -11.26 -6.20 13.34
N ASP A 63 -10.57 -5.20 13.87
CA ASP A 63 -11.10 -4.24 14.84
C ASP A 63 -12.23 -3.37 14.27
N SER A 64 -12.18 -3.09 12.96
CA SER A 64 -13.20 -2.29 12.29
C SER A 64 -14.44 -3.10 11.86
N HIS A 65 -14.42 -4.43 11.99
CA HIS A 65 -15.45 -5.34 11.47
C HIS A 65 -15.82 -5.07 9.99
N ALA A 66 -14.87 -4.53 9.22
CA ALA A 66 -15.12 -4.02 7.89
C ALA A 66 -14.90 -5.07 6.79
N TRP A 67 -14.78 -6.37 7.10
CA TRP A 67 -14.49 -7.39 6.09
C TRP A 67 -15.76 -8.12 5.63
N ASN A 68 -16.19 -7.89 4.39
CA ASN A 68 -17.34 -8.57 3.79
C ASN A 68 -17.01 -9.18 2.41
N PRO A 69 -16.95 -10.51 2.27
CA PRO A 69 -16.74 -11.17 0.98
C PRO A 69 -17.88 -11.00 -0.04
N GLU A 70 -19.12 -10.83 0.41
CA GLU A 70 -20.29 -10.68 -0.46
C GLU A 70 -20.44 -9.25 -1.00
N ASP A 71 -19.95 -8.27 -0.25
CA ASP A 71 -19.79 -6.88 -0.69
C ASP A 71 -18.37 -6.38 -0.39
N PRO A 72 -17.39 -6.62 -1.29
CA PRO A 72 -16.00 -6.23 -1.08
C PRO A 72 -15.78 -4.72 -0.85
N LYS A 73 -16.75 -3.87 -1.22
CA LYS A 73 -16.67 -2.41 -1.03
C LYS A 73 -17.18 -1.96 0.34
N PHE A 74 -17.98 -2.77 1.02
CA PHE A 74 -18.46 -2.47 2.37
C PHE A 74 -17.27 -2.15 3.27
N GLY A 75 -17.27 -0.98 3.93
CA GLY A 75 -16.20 -0.58 4.84
C GLY A 75 -14.81 -0.36 4.21
N SER A 76 -14.70 -0.22 2.89
CA SER A 76 -13.39 -0.11 2.21
C SER A 76 -12.54 1.07 2.69
N TYR A 77 -13.16 2.16 3.11
CA TYR A 77 -12.48 3.29 3.74
C TYR A 77 -11.80 2.92 5.07
N CYS A 78 -12.40 2.03 5.87
CA CYS A 78 -11.81 1.55 7.13
C CYS A 78 -10.59 0.65 6.92
N ARG A 79 -10.37 0.17 5.70
CA ARG A 79 -9.23 -0.68 5.30
C ARG A 79 -8.27 0.05 4.35
N CYS A 80 -8.50 1.35 4.16
CA CYS A 80 -7.65 2.19 3.34
C CYS A 80 -6.36 2.48 4.09
N LEU A 81 -5.24 2.47 3.37
CA LEU A 81 -3.98 3.05 3.81
C LEU A 81 -3.70 4.25 2.90
N GLN A 82 -3.23 5.38 3.44
CA GLN A 82 -2.85 6.52 2.62
C GLN A 82 -1.62 7.24 3.15
N VAL A 83 -0.92 7.90 2.23
CA VAL A 83 0.11 8.90 2.48
C VAL A 83 -0.27 10.14 1.69
N ASP A 84 -0.64 11.20 2.39
CA ASP A 84 -0.92 12.51 1.78
C ASP A 84 0.15 13.53 2.23
N TYR A 85 -0.09 14.26 3.32
CA TYR A 85 0.90 15.07 4.03
C TYR A 85 1.54 14.33 5.22
N GLY A 86 1.25 13.05 5.33
CA GLY A 86 1.68 12.18 6.41
C GLY A 86 1.12 10.78 6.16
N ALA A 87 1.81 9.78 6.70
CA ALA A 87 1.39 8.40 6.60
C ALA A 87 0.35 8.08 7.66
N GLU A 88 -0.59 7.21 7.30
CA GLU A 88 -1.49 6.64 8.27
C GLU A 88 -0.73 5.81 9.31
N ARG A 89 -1.25 5.74 10.55
CA ARG A 89 -0.60 5.10 11.70
C ARG A 89 0.01 3.72 11.39
N VAL A 90 -0.74 2.83 10.73
CA VAL A 90 -0.27 1.48 10.39
C VAL A 90 0.95 1.50 9.47
N LEU A 91 1.01 2.43 8.51
CA LEU A 91 2.18 2.62 7.65
C LEU A 91 3.35 3.24 8.43
N SER A 92 3.08 4.23 9.27
CA SER A 92 4.10 4.87 10.11
C SER A 92 4.77 3.87 11.04
N ASP A 93 3.98 3.04 11.74
CA ASP A 93 4.50 2.02 12.66
C ASP A 93 5.36 0.98 11.90
N ALA A 94 4.95 0.58 10.68
CA ALA A 94 5.75 -0.34 9.85
C ALA A 94 7.06 0.27 9.36
N ILE A 95 7.07 1.56 9.01
CA ILE A 95 8.29 2.30 8.64
C ILE A 95 9.24 2.42 9.83
N GLU A 96 8.73 2.79 10.99
CA GLU A 96 9.50 2.92 12.22
C GLU A 96 10.14 1.60 12.62
N GLU A 97 9.36 0.51 12.68
CA GLU A 97 9.83 -0.82 13.07
C GLU A 97 10.88 -1.38 12.09
N SER A 98 10.73 -1.09 10.79
CA SER A 98 11.69 -1.52 9.78
C SER A 98 12.94 -0.66 9.70
N GLY A 99 13.01 0.45 10.44
CA GLY A 99 14.11 1.42 10.35
C GLY A 99 14.26 2.02 8.95
N ILE A 100 13.18 2.08 8.17
CA ILE A 100 13.16 2.73 6.86
C ILE A 100 12.96 4.22 7.08
N GLU A 101 13.68 5.05 6.33
CA GLU A 101 13.47 6.50 6.38
C GLU A 101 12.08 6.84 5.85
N SER A 102 11.29 7.58 6.64
CA SER A 102 9.90 7.94 6.29
C SER A 102 9.76 8.69 4.97
N GLU A 103 10.81 9.40 4.54
CA GLU A 103 10.89 10.11 3.25
C GLU A 103 10.82 9.18 2.03
N LEU A 104 11.02 7.87 2.23
CA LEU A 104 10.91 6.86 1.18
C LEU A 104 9.47 6.41 0.89
N LEU A 105 8.50 6.81 1.72
CA LEU A 105 7.10 6.56 1.43
C LEU A 105 6.64 7.39 0.21
N PRO A 106 5.89 6.80 -0.73
CA PRO A 106 5.36 7.54 -1.86
C PRO A 106 4.22 8.44 -1.40
N ILE A 107 4.40 9.76 -1.56
CA ILE A 107 3.36 10.75 -1.24
C ILE A 107 2.18 10.69 -2.22
N LYS A 108 1.06 11.30 -1.83
CA LYS A 108 -0.19 11.33 -2.62
C LYS A 108 -0.64 9.93 -3.06
N SER A 109 -0.47 8.94 -2.18
CA SER A 109 -0.69 7.54 -2.50
C SER A 109 -1.68 6.90 -1.55
N ARG A 110 -2.47 5.94 -2.05
CA ARG A 110 -3.40 5.16 -1.21
C ARG A 110 -3.62 3.77 -1.77
N THR A 111 -3.96 2.85 -0.88
CA THR A 111 -4.44 1.51 -1.21
C THR A 111 -5.75 1.21 -0.50
N GLN A 112 -6.63 0.45 -1.13
CA GLN A 112 -7.82 -0.14 -0.52
C GLN A 112 -7.73 -1.65 -0.62
N THR A 113 -7.60 -2.31 0.53
CA THR A 113 -7.52 -3.77 0.63
C THR A 113 -8.93 -4.35 0.65
N ASN A 114 -9.38 -4.99 -0.44
CA ASN A 114 -10.74 -5.51 -0.57
C ASN A 114 -10.72 -7.03 -0.76
N PHE A 115 -11.83 -7.72 -0.47
CA PHE A 115 -11.88 -9.17 -0.68
C PHE A 115 -11.56 -9.53 -2.15
N GLY A 116 -10.49 -10.30 -2.35
CA GLY A 116 -10.00 -10.75 -3.65
C GLY A 116 -9.21 -9.76 -4.50
N TYR A 117 -9.04 -8.50 -4.08
CA TYR A 117 -8.23 -7.53 -4.82
C TYR A 117 -7.78 -6.34 -3.96
N VAL A 118 -6.70 -5.70 -4.39
CA VAL A 118 -6.23 -4.42 -3.84
C VAL A 118 -6.37 -3.36 -4.92
N SER A 119 -7.05 -2.26 -4.61
CA SER A 119 -7.03 -1.06 -5.45
C SER A 119 -5.92 -0.13 -4.99
N CYS A 120 -5.14 0.43 -5.89
CA CYS A 120 -4.04 1.34 -5.57
C CYS A 120 -4.00 2.58 -6.47
N TRP A 121 -3.52 3.67 -5.89
CA TRP A 121 -3.27 4.95 -6.53
C TRP A 121 -1.95 5.46 -5.97
N PHE A 122 -0.93 5.64 -6.81
CA PHE A 122 0.39 6.13 -6.37
C PHE A 122 0.78 7.37 -7.15
N GLY A 123 0.91 8.49 -6.45
CA GLY A 123 1.24 9.81 -7.04
C GLY A 123 0.03 10.68 -7.33
N TYR A 124 0.29 11.96 -7.59
CA TYR A 124 -0.76 12.95 -7.83
C TYR A 124 -1.58 12.61 -9.09
N SER A 125 -2.90 12.68 -9.00
CA SER A 125 -3.82 12.35 -10.10
C SER A 125 -3.66 10.93 -10.70
N ALA A 126 -3.07 10.00 -9.96
CA ALA A 126 -2.95 8.61 -10.38
C ALA A 126 -4.32 7.99 -10.68
N LYS A 127 -4.36 7.12 -11.70
CA LYS A 127 -5.55 6.30 -11.99
C LYS A 127 -5.60 5.11 -11.05
N GLU A 128 -6.81 4.58 -10.84
CA GLU A 128 -6.97 3.33 -10.08
C GLU A 128 -6.33 2.16 -10.84
N GLU A 129 -5.41 1.47 -10.19
CA GLU A 129 -4.93 0.15 -10.60
C GLU A 129 -5.53 -0.90 -9.66
N ARG A 130 -6.00 -2.03 -10.21
CA ARG A 130 -6.52 -3.15 -9.41
C ARG A 130 -5.65 -4.38 -9.59
N ILE A 131 -5.15 -4.90 -8.48
CA ILE A 131 -4.31 -6.10 -8.44
C ILE A 131 -5.09 -7.19 -7.72
N TYR A 132 -5.36 -8.29 -8.42
CA TYR A 132 -6.16 -9.40 -7.91
C TYR A 132 -5.28 -10.41 -7.18
N VAL A 133 -5.78 -10.94 -6.06
CA VAL A 133 -5.12 -12.04 -5.36
C VAL A 133 -5.21 -13.29 -6.23
N GLN A 134 -4.06 -13.82 -6.66
CA GLN A 134 -4.00 -15.12 -7.33
C GLN A 134 -4.30 -16.21 -6.30
N ASN A 135 -5.59 -16.56 -6.17
CA ASN A 135 -6.17 -17.80 -5.59
C ASN A 135 -7.60 -17.63 -5.05
N VAL A 136 -8.36 -16.59 -5.44
CA VAL A 136 -9.79 -16.58 -5.13
C VAL A 136 -10.48 -17.59 -6.07
N PRO A 137 -11.10 -18.68 -5.56
CA PRO A 137 -11.92 -19.51 -6.41
C PRO A 137 -13.02 -18.61 -6.99
N LEU A 138 -13.11 -18.58 -8.32
CA LEU A 138 -14.16 -17.87 -9.04
C LEU A 138 -15.51 -18.33 -8.50
N MET A 139 -16.09 -17.60 -7.54
CA MET A 139 -17.49 -17.72 -7.21
C MET A 139 -18.24 -17.14 -8.39
N PHE A 140 -18.55 -18.01 -9.34
CA PHE A 140 -19.45 -17.71 -10.45
C PHE A 140 -20.77 -17.24 -9.84
N HIS A 141 -21.03 -15.93 -9.89
CA HIS A 141 -22.37 -15.42 -9.73
C HIS A 141 -23.18 -15.90 -10.94
N LYS A 142 -23.96 -16.97 -10.73
CA LYS A 142 -25.10 -17.28 -11.58
C LYS A 142 -26.02 -16.06 -11.54
N LYS A 143 -26.09 -15.34 -12.65
CA LYS A 143 -27.27 -14.52 -12.93
C LYS A 143 -28.44 -15.50 -13.08
N GLN A 144 -29.42 -15.40 -12.17
CA GLN A 144 -30.79 -15.84 -12.44
C GLN A 144 -31.51 -14.72 -13.18
#